data_AF-A0A8S3SPI6-F1
#
_entry.id   AF-A0A8S3SPI6-F1
#
_cell.length_a   1.000
_cell.length_b   1.000
_cell.length_c   1.000
_cell.angle_alpha   90.00
_cell.angle_beta   90.00
_cell.angle_gamma   90.00
#
_symmetry.space_group_name_H-M   'P 1'
#
loop_
_entity.id
_entity.type
_entity.pdbx_description
1 polymer ?
#
loop_
_entity_poly.entity_id
_entity_poly.type
_entity_poly.pdbx_seq_one_letter_code
_entity_poly.pdbx_strand_id
1 'polypeptide(L)'
;MDVTKLFVAAIDFGTTYSGFAFATRDENVAIYTCEWQDSDLTSSKTPTSVLLNKQKEFVAFGYEADNKYTQSIIPDEKMKDFYYFRRFKMRLHNEILSLDTEIEEECGKKMKALDVFCISIKYLKEEMIKKLQSRLMGTKEEDVQYVLTVPAIWADQAKFFMRKAAKQAGIENDQLILALEPEAASIYCHELRLEVDKKENKFLQTIKSGMKFMVIDLGGGTADITVHQRQKDETLEEVISPSGGPWGGTAVDQAFLDFMIDLFGADVIEGLRDEDLEDYFHLLHDFEIKKRSIKPKVADDKDIVMQMDASLMQLVKECRGGISSHIKKSKYKDSVSFEGQKNYISRLTFSEPCLNLQ
;
A
#
# COMPACT_ATOMS: atom_id res chain seq x y z
N MET A 1 26.12 -7.95 11.90
CA MET A 1 24.98 -7.57 12.75
C MET A 1 25.44 -7.60 14.18
N ASP A 2 24.97 -6.67 15.01
CA ASP A 2 25.24 -6.71 16.45
C ASP A 2 24.49 -7.89 17.08
N VAL A 3 25.24 -8.82 17.67
CA VAL A 3 24.73 -10.06 18.25
C VAL A 3 24.15 -9.86 19.65
N THR A 4 24.18 -8.62 20.17
CA THR A 4 23.66 -8.27 21.50
C THR A 4 22.16 -8.03 21.53
N LYS A 5 21.53 -7.77 20.38
CA LYS A 5 20.07 -7.53 20.30
C LYS A 5 19.32 -8.86 20.43
N LEU A 6 18.40 -8.95 21.37
CA LEU A 6 17.62 -10.17 21.65
C LEU A 6 16.51 -10.41 20.62
N PHE A 7 16.02 -9.35 19.99
CA PHE A 7 14.90 -9.39 19.05
C PHE A 7 15.26 -8.78 17.70
N VAL A 8 14.58 -9.27 16.66
CA VAL A 8 14.55 -8.63 15.35
C VAL A 8 13.12 -8.25 15.02
N ALA A 9 12.96 -7.03 14.55
CA ALA A 9 11.71 -6.43 14.17
C ALA A 9 11.82 -5.93 12.73
N ALA A 10 10.90 -6.33 11.86
CA ALA A 10 10.84 -5.87 10.49
C ALA A 10 9.62 -4.99 10.28
N ILE A 11 9.82 -3.79 9.72
CA ILE A 11 8.77 -2.90 9.26
C ILE A 11 8.78 -2.93 7.74
N ASP A 12 7.67 -3.39 7.18
CA ASP A 12 7.38 -3.23 5.77
C ASP A 12 6.63 -1.92 5.56
N PHE A 13 7.33 -0.90 5.06
CA PHE A 13 6.79 0.42 4.83
C PHE A 13 6.34 0.52 3.37
N GLY A 14 5.15 0.06 3.03
CA GLY A 14 4.65 0.05 1.65
C GLY A 14 4.08 1.38 1.18
N THR A 15 3.73 1.46 -0.10
CA THR A 15 3.06 2.65 -0.66
C THR A 15 1.61 2.75 -0.22
N THR A 16 0.88 1.64 -0.32
CA THR A 16 -0.55 1.59 0.00
C THR A 16 -0.81 1.01 1.37
N TYR A 17 -0.02 0.03 1.79
CA TYR A 17 -0.16 -0.68 3.05
C TYR A 17 1.19 -0.89 3.71
N SER A 18 1.23 -0.69 5.03
CA SER A 18 2.40 -0.96 5.87
C SER A 18 2.06 -2.02 6.92
N GLY A 19 3.06 -2.77 7.35
CA GLY A 19 2.92 -3.77 8.41
C GLY A 19 4.25 -4.00 9.11
N PHE A 20 4.20 -4.82 10.16
CA PHE A 20 5.40 -5.21 10.86
C PHE A 20 5.31 -6.65 11.36
N ALA A 21 6.48 -7.24 11.56
CA ALA A 21 6.67 -8.54 12.17
C ALA A 21 7.85 -8.51 13.13
N PHE A 22 7.87 -9.39 14.12
CA PHE A 22 9.00 -9.52 15.03
C PHE A 22 9.26 -10.98 15.42
N ALA A 23 10.48 -11.27 15.82
CA ALA A 23 10.94 -12.59 16.20
C ALA A 23 12.07 -12.51 17.25
N THR A 24 12.24 -13.57 18.03
CA THR A 24 13.46 -13.80 18.83
C THR A 24 14.61 -14.21 17.92
N ARG A 25 15.85 -14.02 18.37
CA ARG A 25 17.05 -14.50 17.66
C ARG A 25 17.40 -15.97 17.92
N ASP A 26 16.56 -16.70 18.64
CA ASP A 26 16.82 -18.07 19.06
C ASP A 26 16.57 -19.08 17.91
N GLU A 27 17.11 -20.30 18.02
CA GLU A 27 17.04 -21.33 16.96
C GLU A 27 15.60 -21.76 16.57
N ASN A 28 14.60 -21.50 17.40
CA ASN A 28 13.18 -21.73 17.11
C ASN A 28 12.46 -20.40 16.86
N VAL A 29 12.72 -19.77 15.70
CA VAL A 29 12.19 -18.46 15.33
C VAL A 29 10.68 -18.53 15.04
N ALA A 30 9.85 -18.22 16.03
CA ALA A 30 8.44 -17.92 15.78
C ALA A 30 8.33 -16.47 15.28
N ILE A 31 7.87 -16.31 14.04
CA ILE A 31 7.59 -14.98 13.47
C ILE A 31 6.19 -14.55 13.91
N TYR A 32 6.10 -13.41 14.57
CA TYR A 32 4.84 -12.80 14.99
C TYR A 32 4.50 -11.63 14.08
N THR A 33 3.35 -11.68 13.43
CA THR A 33 2.78 -10.58 12.64
C THR A 33 1.69 -9.87 13.43
N CYS A 34 1.49 -8.56 13.20
CA CYS A 34 0.31 -7.87 13.70
C CYS A 34 -0.89 -8.15 12.80
N GLU A 35 -2.04 -8.40 13.41
CA GLU A 35 -3.33 -8.42 12.71
C GLU A 35 -4.01 -7.07 12.90
N TRP A 36 -4.44 -6.50 11.79
CA TRP A 36 -5.23 -5.28 11.69
C TRP A 36 -6.61 -5.67 11.18
N GLN A 37 -7.64 -5.10 11.79
CA GLN A 37 -9.03 -5.38 11.43
C GLN A 37 -9.66 -4.15 10.78
N ASP A 38 -10.30 -4.36 9.64
CA ASP A 38 -11.13 -3.39 8.93
C ASP A 38 -12.51 -4.00 8.70
N SER A 39 -13.46 -3.64 9.55
CA SER A 39 -14.78 -4.28 9.62
C SER A 39 -14.66 -5.82 9.67
N ASP A 40 -15.02 -6.54 8.60
CA ASP A 40 -15.00 -7.99 8.50
C ASP A 40 -13.68 -8.56 7.93
N LEU A 41 -12.74 -7.70 7.55
CA LEU A 41 -11.48 -8.09 6.91
C LEU A 41 -10.31 -8.02 7.91
N THR A 42 -9.67 -9.16 8.15
CA THR A 42 -8.40 -9.22 8.89
C THR A 42 -7.22 -9.21 7.92
N SER A 43 -6.21 -8.39 8.21
CA SER A 43 -5.02 -8.20 7.37
C SER A 43 -3.76 -8.12 8.23
N SER A 44 -2.63 -8.62 7.72
CA SER A 44 -1.32 -8.43 8.37
C SER A 44 -0.75 -7.02 8.20
N LYS A 45 -1.45 -6.17 7.42
CA LYS A 45 -1.08 -4.79 7.11
C LYS A 45 -2.28 -3.84 7.26
N THR A 46 -1.96 -2.58 7.50
CA THR A 46 -2.89 -1.45 7.58
C THR A 46 -2.53 -0.41 6.51
N PRO A 47 -3.47 0.42 6.02
CA PRO A 47 -3.17 1.46 5.04
C PRO A 47 -1.99 2.33 5.47
N THR A 48 -1.19 2.78 4.51
CA THR A 48 -0.12 3.77 4.75
C THR A 48 -0.74 5.16 4.70
N SER A 49 -1.58 5.44 5.70
CA SER A 49 -2.34 6.67 5.83
C SER A 49 -2.07 7.33 7.17
N VAL A 50 -1.90 8.65 7.18
CA VAL A 50 -1.66 9.45 8.40
C VAL A 50 -2.71 10.54 8.48
N LEU A 51 -3.38 10.64 9.62
CA LEU A 51 -4.28 11.74 9.95
C LEU A 51 -3.66 12.61 11.03
N LEU A 52 -3.55 13.91 10.76
CA LEU A 52 -3.11 14.92 11.73
C LEU A 52 -4.17 16.01 11.88
N ASN A 53 -4.27 16.60 13.07
CA ASN A 53 -5.16 17.73 13.30
C ASN A 53 -4.62 19.02 12.64
N LYS A 54 -5.35 20.13 12.76
CA LYS A 54 -4.94 21.44 12.22
C LYS A 54 -3.62 21.98 12.80
N GLN A 55 -3.22 21.53 14.00
CA GLN A 55 -1.92 21.81 14.63
C GLN A 55 -0.78 20.90 14.13
N LYS A 56 -1.05 19.99 13.18
CA LYS A 56 -0.12 18.96 12.68
C LYS A 56 0.27 17.93 13.75
N GLU A 57 -0.56 17.76 14.77
CA GLU A 57 -0.38 16.73 15.79
C GLU A 57 -1.01 15.42 15.33
N PHE A 58 -0.39 14.30 15.69
CA PHE A 58 -0.83 12.97 15.32
C PHE A 58 -2.23 12.64 15.89
N VAL A 59 -3.14 12.20 15.01
CA VAL A 59 -4.51 11.78 15.39
C VAL A 59 -4.70 10.28 15.22
N ALA A 60 -4.29 9.73 14.07
CA ALA A 60 -4.45 8.31 13.76
C ALA A 60 -3.54 7.87 12.60
N PHE A 61 -3.38 6.55 12.46
CA PHE A 61 -2.68 5.90 11.35
C PHE A 61 -3.51 4.73 10.82
N GLY A 62 -3.36 4.41 9.53
CA GLY A 62 -3.97 3.24 8.90
C GLY A 62 -5.50 3.28 8.88
N TYR A 63 -6.17 2.15 9.10
CA TYR A 63 -7.64 2.07 9.03
C TYR A 63 -8.33 3.08 9.97
N GLU A 64 -7.74 3.40 11.12
CA GLU A 64 -8.29 4.42 12.02
C GLU A 64 -8.19 5.83 11.40
N ALA A 65 -7.12 6.13 10.67
CA ALA A 65 -6.97 7.39 9.95
C ALA A 65 -8.00 7.51 8.82
N ASP A 66 -8.11 6.46 7.99
CA ASP A 66 -9.08 6.39 6.90
C ASP A 66 -10.51 6.58 7.46
N ASN A 67 -10.91 5.80 8.47
CA ASN A 67 -12.25 5.86 9.06
C ASN A 67 -12.57 7.21 9.71
N LYS A 68 -11.64 7.79 10.49
CA LYS A 68 -11.87 9.10 11.13
C LYS A 68 -11.93 10.24 10.13
N TYR A 69 -11.21 10.13 9.01
CA TYR A 69 -11.21 11.16 7.99
C TYR A 69 -12.46 11.13 7.14
N THR A 70 -12.99 9.95 6.82
CA THR A 70 -14.18 9.81 5.97
C THR A 70 -15.48 9.89 6.75
N GLN A 71 -15.51 9.47 8.01
CA GLN A 71 -16.74 9.50 8.80
C GLN A 71 -16.88 10.86 9.51
N SER A 72 -18.12 11.33 9.67
CA SER A 72 -18.47 12.52 10.48
C SER A 72 -18.22 12.36 11.99
N ILE A 73 -17.29 11.47 12.40
CA ILE A 73 -16.91 11.17 13.79
C ILE A 73 -16.23 12.36 14.47
N ILE A 74 -15.79 13.35 13.72
CA ILE A 74 -15.18 14.56 14.25
C ILE A 74 -16.28 15.64 14.36
N PRO A 75 -17.01 15.72 15.50
CA PRO A 75 -17.99 16.77 15.71
C PRO A 75 -17.29 18.13 15.63
N ASP A 76 -17.90 19.05 14.89
CA ASP A 76 -17.57 20.48 14.80
C ASP A 76 -16.34 20.91 13.98
N GLU A 77 -15.54 20.00 13.40
CA GLU A 77 -14.43 20.37 12.49
C GLU A 77 -14.73 19.97 11.04
N LYS A 78 -14.49 20.89 10.09
CA LYS A 78 -14.60 20.54 8.66
C LYS A 78 -13.43 19.61 8.34
N MET A 79 -13.64 18.51 7.61
CA MET A 79 -12.56 17.59 7.17
C MET A 79 -11.35 18.33 6.56
N LYS A 80 -11.59 19.48 5.93
CA LYS A 80 -10.57 20.40 5.38
C LYS A 80 -9.58 20.96 6.42
N ASP A 81 -9.85 20.86 7.72
CA ASP A 81 -8.96 21.32 8.79
C ASP A 81 -7.86 20.28 9.10
N PHE A 82 -8.10 19.00 8.80
CA PHE A 82 -7.15 17.90 9.04
C PHE A 82 -6.15 17.74 7.90
N TYR A 83 -4.92 17.35 8.23
CA TYR A 83 -3.96 16.90 7.22
C TYR A 83 -4.09 15.40 7.07
N TYR A 84 -4.50 14.93 5.90
CA TYR A 84 -4.66 13.52 5.62
C TYR A 84 -3.75 13.08 4.47
N PHE A 85 -2.68 12.37 4.83
CA PHE A 85 -1.68 11.90 3.87
C PHE A 85 -1.92 10.43 3.55
N ARG A 86 -1.98 10.09 2.27
CA ARG A 86 -2.00 8.71 1.76
C ARG A 86 -1.06 8.57 0.59
N ARG A 87 -0.63 7.33 0.30
CA ARG A 87 0.17 6.98 -0.91
C ARG A 87 1.42 7.84 -1.10
N PHE A 88 1.89 8.50 -0.05
CA PHE A 88 2.97 9.50 -0.11
C PHE A 88 4.37 8.87 -0.28
N LYS A 89 4.51 7.54 -0.11
CA LYS A 89 5.76 6.81 -0.41
C LYS A 89 6.23 7.05 -1.85
N MET A 90 5.29 7.20 -2.80
CA MET A 90 5.63 7.42 -4.21
C MET A 90 6.36 8.74 -4.48
N ARG A 91 6.33 9.70 -3.55
CA ARG A 91 7.10 10.94 -3.68
C ARG A 91 8.61 10.72 -3.60
N LEU A 92 9.03 9.58 -3.05
CA LEU A 92 10.44 9.18 -3.06
C LEU A 92 10.90 8.56 -4.39
N HIS A 93 9.98 8.30 -5.31
CA HIS A 93 10.28 7.69 -6.60
C HIS A 93 10.57 8.76 -7.66
N ASN A 94 11.75 8.73 -8.28
CA ASN A 94 12.17 9.59 -9.40
C ASN A 94 12.21 11.12 -9.18
N GLU A 95 12.11 11.61 -7.94
CA GLU A 95 12.26 13.04 -7.64
C GLU A 95 13.67 13.40 -7.13
N ILE A 96 14.11 14.65 -7.36
CA ILE A 96 15.29 15.21 -6.69
C ILE A 96 14.90 15.46 -5.22
N LEU A 97 15.19 14.47 -4.39
CA LEU A 97 14.87 14.51 -2.97
C LEU A 97 15.82 15.41 -2.19
N SER A 98 15.24 16.24 -1.34
CA SER A 98 15.93 16.96 -0.28
C SER A 98 15.23 16.74 1.05
N LEU A 99 15.90 17.06 2.16
CA LEU A 99 15.28 16.99 3.49
C LEU A 99 14.18 18.04 3.69
N ASP A 100 14.11 19.03 2.80
CA ASP A 100 13.08 20.08 2.80
C ASP A 100 11.98 19.82 1.76
N THR A 101 12.00 18.66 1.07
CA THR A 101 10.93 18.27 0.15
C THR A 101 9.60 18.24 0.89
N GLU A 102 8.60 18.95 0.34
CA GLU A 102 7.24 18.98 0.86
C GLU A 102 6.33 18.03 0.06
N ILE A 103 5.36 17.45 0.76
CA ILE A 103 4.29 16.65 0.18
C ILE A 103 2.94 17.29 0.49
N GLU A 104 2.00 17.08 -0.43
CA GLU A 104 0.64 17.58 -0.33
C GLU A 104 -0.26 16.50 0.26
N GLU A 105 -1.17 16.90 1.13
CA GLU A 105 -2.27 16.06 1.60
C GLU A 105 -3.48 16.14 0.64
N GLU A 106 -4.53 15.34 0.87
CA GLU A 106 -5.68 15.20 -0.05
C GLU A 106 -6.44 16.50 -0.39
N CYS A 107 -6.39 17.52 0.48
CA CYS A 107 -6.94 18.87 0.25
C CYS A 107 -5.89 19.92 -0.16
N GLY A 108 -4.64 19.53 -0.46
CA GLY A 108 -3.60 20.38 -1.04
C GLY A 108 -2.72 21.14 -0.04
N LYS A 109 -2.90 20.99 1.27
CA LYS A 109 -2.00 21.57 2.28
C LYS A 109 -0.65 20.85 2.25
N LYS A 110 0.42 21.56 2.64
CA LYS A 110 1.80 21.05 2.56
C LYS A 110 2.40 20.77 3.93
N MET A 111 3.22 19.73 3.96
CA MET A 111 4.10 19.41 5.09
C MET A 111 5.40 18.81 4.58
N LYS A 112 6.49 18.93 5.35
CA LYS A 112 7.73 18.25 5.00
C LYS A 112 7.50 16.75 4.93
N ALA A 113 7.96 16.14 3.85
CA ALA A 113 7.92 14.70 3.65
C ALA A 113 8.57 13.99 4.85
N LEU A 114 9.73 14.48 5.30
CA LEU A 114 10.50 13.84 6.37
C LEU A 114 9.68 13.69 7.65
N ASP A 115 8.89 14.70 8.00
CA ASP A 115 8.05 14.69 9.19
C ASP A 115 6.93 13.64 9.07
N VAL A 116 6.26 13.55 7.91
CA VAL A 116 5.19 12.58 7.67
C VAL A 116 5.71 11.14 7.70
N PHE A 117 6.86 10.87 7.08
CA PHE A 117 7.50 9.55 7.15
C PHE A 117 7.98 9.22 8.56
N CYS A 118 8.55 10.20 9.28
CA CYS A 118 8.96 10.05 10.68
C CYS A 118 7.75 9.66 11.56
N ILE A 119 6.64 10.39 11.48
CA ILE A 119 5.41 10.10 12.21
C ILE A 119 4.92 8.68 11.92
N SER A 120 4.93 8.29 10.65
CA SER A 120 4.48 6.95 10.21
C SER A 120 5.35 5.83 10.75
N ILE A 121 6.68 5.96 10.63
CA ILE A 121 7.64 4.96 11.14
C ILE A 121 7.57 4.90 12.66
N LYS A 122 7.44 6.05 13.34
CA LYS A 122 7.31 6.13 14.79
C LYS A 122 6.07 5.39 15.28
N TYR A 123 4.92 5.59 14.64
CA TYR A 123 3.70 4.85 14.97
C TYR A 123 3.88 3.33 14.82
N LEU A 124 4.39 2.87 13.67
CA LEU A 124 4.62 1.44 13.42
C LEU A 124 5.60 0.84 14.43
N LYS A 125 6.67 1.57 14.77
CA LYS A 125 7.64 1.20 15.80
C LYS A 125 6.98 1.03 17.17
N GLU A 126 6.22 2.03 17.60
CA GLU A 126 5.56 2.03 18.91
C GLU A 126 4.50 0.93 19.02
N GLU A 127 3.68 0.74 18.00
CA GLU A 127 2.69 -0.36 17.97
C GLU A 127 3.36 -1.73 18.02
N MET A 128 4.47 -1.90 17.30
CA MET A 128 5.25 -3.12 17.35
C MET A 128 5.85 -3.39 18.72
N ILE A 129 6.44 -2.37 19.37
CA ILE A 129 6.98 -2.51 20.74
C ILE A 129 5.86 -2.86 21.73
N LYS A 130 4.69 -2.20 21.64
CA LYS A 130 3.53 -2.55 22.46
C LYS A 130 3.13 -4.02 22.29
N LYS A 131 3.06 -4.51 21.04
CA LYS A 131 2.73 -5.91 20.74
C LYS A 131 3.80 -6.87 21.25
N LEU A 132 5.07 -6.54 21.07
CA LEU A 132 6.21 -7.33 21.58
C LEU A 132 6.16 -7.45 23.09
N GLN A 133 6.01 -6.33 23.82
CA GLN A 133 5.93 -6.30 25.28
C GLN A 133 4.68 -7.00 25.82
N SER A 134 3.56 -6.97 25.11
CA SER A 134 2.35 -7.69 25.50
C SER A 134 2.53 -9.22 25.45
N ARG A 135 3.42 -9.72 24.58
CA ARG A 135 3.73 -11.14 24.46
C ARG A 135 4.92 -11.56 25.35
N LEU A 136 5.93 -10.71 25.43
CA LEU A 136 7.21 -10.97 26.10
C LEU A 136 7.51 -9.85 27.09
N MET A 137 7.02 -10.03 28.33
CA MET A 137 7.18 -9.05 29.41
C MET A 137 8.66 -8.78 29.70
N GLY A 138 9.00 -7.52 29.99
CA GLY A 138 10.35 -7.10 30.34
C GLY A 138 11.26 -6.76 29.15
N THR A 139 10.76 -6.91 27.91
CA THR A 139 11.49 -6.51 26.70
C THR A 139 11.67 -5.00 26.64
N LYS A 140 12.90 -4.55 26.34
CA LYS A 140 13.22 -3.13 26.16
C LYS A 140 13.44 -2.79 24.69
N GLU A 141 13.27 -1.51 24.36
CA GLU A 141 13.46 -1.03 22.99
C GLU A 141 14.93 -1.20 22.53
N GLU A 142 15.88 -1.08 23.45
CA GLU A 142 17.30 -1.24 23.16
C GLU A 142 17.68 -2.68 22.79
N ASP A 143 16.83 -3.66 23.13
CA ASP A 143 17.05 -5.08 22.81
C ASP A 143 16.64 -5.43 21.37
N VAL A 144 16.07 -4.48 20.62
CA VAL A 144 15.49 -4.71 19.29
C VAL A 144 16.43 -4.23 18.19
N GLN A 145 16.68 -5.09 17.20
CA GLN A 145 17.22 -4.69 15.91
C GLN A 145 16.05 -4.47 14.94
N TYR A 146 15.98 -3.28 14.36
CA TYR A 146 14.99 -2.90 13.37
C TYR A 146 15.51 -3.13 11.95
N VAL A 147 14.67 -3.74 11.13
CA VAL A 147 14.83 -3.89 9.69
C VAL A 147 13.72 -3.08 9.03
N LEU A 148 14.08 -2.14 8.17
CA LEU A 148 13.13 -1.34 7.40
C LEU A 148 13.29 -1.67 5.92
N THR A 149 12.21 -2.13 5.28
CA THR A 149 12.26 -2.50 3.86
C THR A 149 12.22 -1.26 2.97
N VAL A 150 12.96 -1.32 1.85
CA VAL A 150 12.95 -0.31 0.79
C VAL A 150 13.01 -0.98 -0.59
N PRO A 151 12.41 -0.38 -1.65
CA PRO A 151 12.51 -0.91 -2.99
C PRO A 151 13.95 -0.94 -3.52
N ALA A 152 14.29 -1.94 -4.33
CA ALA A 152 15.63 -2.07 -4.90
C ALA A 152 15.92 -0.99 -5.97
N ILE A 153 14.92 -0.60 -6.75
CA ILE A 153 15.03 0.41 -7.82
C ILE A 153 15.29 1.83 -7.29
N TRP A 154 15.17 2.05 -5.97
CA TRP A 154 15.35 3.38 -5.37
C TRP A 154 16.81 3.83 -5.38
N ALA A 155 17.01 5.10 -5.71
CA ALA A 155 18.29 5.77 -5.62
C ALA A 155 18.77 5.88 -4.16
N ASP A 156 20.08 6.01 -3.97
CA ASP A 156 20.70 6.11 -2.64
C ASP A 156 20.17 7.29 -1.82
N GLN A 157 19.77 8.38 -2.47
CA GLN A 157 19.14 9.53 -1.81
C GLN A 157 17.82 9.14 -1.11
N ALA A 158 16.98 8.32 -1.76
CA ALA A 158 15.72 7.85 -1.18
C ALA A 158 15.98 6.87 -0.01
N LYS A 159 16.96 5.97 -0.15
CA LYS A 159 17.39 5.06 0.93
C LYS A 159 17.94 5.84 2.13
N PHE A 160 18.73 6.88 1.87
CA PHE A 160 19.24 7.79 2.90
C PHE A 160 18.11 8.58 3.58
N PHE A 161 17.12 9.06 2.81
CA PHE A 161 15.95 9.72 3.34
C PHE A 161 15.18 8.83 4.32
N MET A 162 14.92 7.56 3.95
CA MET A 162 14.27 6.59 4.85
C MET A 162 15.07 6.37 6.14
N ARG A 163 16.40 6.27 6.04
CA ARG A 163 17.28 6.19 7.22
C ARG A 163 17.14 7.41 8.13
N LYS A 164 17.04 8.61 7.56
CA LYS A 164 16.82 9.84 8.34
C LYS A 164 15.46 9.88 9.00
N ALA A 165 14.40 9.50 8.29
CA ALA A 165 13.06 9.41 8.84
C ALA A 165 13.00 8.41 10.02
N ALA A 166 13.58 7.22 9.84
CA ALA A 166 13.66 6.20 10.89
C ALA A 166 14.45 6.67 12.12
N LYS A 167 15.57 7.39 11.90
CA LYS A 167 16.33 7.99 13.00
C LYS A 167 15.50 9.03 13.78
N GLN A 168 14.77 9.91 13.09
CA GLN A 168 13.91 10.89 13.75
C GLN A 168 12.73 10.22 14.48
N ALA A 169 12.28 9.05 14.01
CA ALA A 169 11.32 8.21 14.70
C ALA A 169 11.88 7.50 15.96
N GLY A 170 13.16 7.74 16.30
CA GLY A 170 13.83 7.17 17.46
C GLY A 170 14.37 5.76 17.24
N ILE A 171 14.64 5.36 15.99
CA ILE A 171 15.39 4.13 15.70
C ILE A 171 16.85 4.53 15.48
N GLU A 172 17.73 4.20 16.43
CA GLU A 172 19.14 4.55 16.33
C GLU A 172 19.86 3.81 15.18
N ASN A 173 20.95 4.41 14.69
CA ASN A 173 21.64 3.92 13.50
C ASN A 173 22.24 2.51 13.69
N ASP A 174 22.69 2.17 14.90
CA ASP A 174 23.20 0.85 15.27
C ASP A 174 22.06 -0.19 15.40
N GLN A 175 20.84 0.28 15.68
CA GLN A 175 19.63 -0.54 15.68
C GLN A 175 18.95 -0.65 14.31
N LEU A 176 19.38 0.09 13.28
CA LEU A 176 18.69 0.13 11.98
C LEU A 176 19.45 -0.54 10.84
N ILE A 177 18.82 -1.54 10.24
CA ILE A 177 19.20 -2.15 8.97
C ILE A 177 18.16 -1.79 7.92
N LEU A 178 18.60 -1.34 6.74
CA LEU A 178 17.72 -1.28 5.57
C LEU A 178 17.87 -2.61 4.82
N ALA A 179 16.75 -3.21 4.44
CA ALA A 179 16.72 -4.41 3.61
C ALA A 179 16.03 -4.09 2.29
N LEU A 180 16.55 -4.63 1.19
CA LEU A 180 15.85 -4.51 -0.08
C LEU A 180 14.65 -5.46 -0.09
N GLU A 181 13.49 -4.95 -0.49
CA GLU A 181 12.25 -5.73 -0.63
C GLU A 181 12.46 -7.05 -1.41
N PRO A 182 13.11 -7.08 -2.59
CA PRO A 182 13.32 -8.34 -3.33
C PRO A 182 14.32 -9.29 -2.67
N GLU A 183 15.30 -8.79 -1.90
CA GLU A 183 16.21 -9.65 -1.12
C GLU A 183 15.46 -10.33 0.01
N ALA A 184 14.66 -9.57 0.77
CA ALA A 184 13.81 -10.10 1.83
C ALA A 184 12.84 -11.16 1.31
N ALA A 185 12.20 -10.91 0.16
CA ALA A 185 11.34 -11.88 -0.51
C ALA A 185 12.11 -13.15 -0.93
N SER A 186 13.32 -12.99 -1.48
CA SER A 186 14.16 -14.11 -1.91
C SER A 186 14.57 -15.01 -0.75
N ILE A 187 15.00 -14.42 0.36
CA ILE A 187 15.38 -15.13 1.58
C ILE A 187 14.16 -15.84 2.16
N TYR A 188 13.01 -15.18 2.25
CA TYR A 188 11.78 -15.79 2.76
C TYR A 188 11.33 -16.99 1.92
N CYS A 189 11.33 -16.88 0.59
CA CYS A 189 11.03 -18.01 -0.30
C CYS A 189 12.05 -19.15 -0.16
N HIS A 190 13.31 -18.84 0.19
CA HIS A 190 14.33 -19.84 0.49
C HIS A 190 14.05 -20.57 1.81
N GLU A 191 13.70 -19.86 2.88
CA GLU A 191 13.37 -20.46 4.18
C GLU A 191 12.09 -21.31 4.10
N LEU A 192 11.05 -20.83 3.43
CA LEU A 192 9.82 -21.60 3.18
C LEU A 192 10.11 -22.96 2.52
N ARG A 193 11.14 -23.06 1.66
CA ARG A 193 11.56 -24.35 1.08
C ARG A 193 11.98 -25.34 2.16
N LEU A 194 12.75 -24.92 3.17
CA LEU A 194 13.25 -25.80 4.23
C LEU A 194 12.10 -26.35 5.08
N GLU A 195 11.02 -25.59 5.26
CA GLU A 195 9.80 -26.05 5.94
C GLU A 195 8.91 -26.93 5.04
N VAL A 196 8.80 -26.59 3.75
CA VAL A 196 7.95 -27.27 2.76
C VAL A 196 8.58 -28.55 2.18
N ASP A 197 9.81 -28.89 2.55
CA ASP A 197 10.44 -30.20 2.25
C ASP A 197 9.66 -31.41 2.82
N LYS A 198 8.55 -31.16 3.53
CA LYS A 198 7.56 -32.18 3.94
C LYS A 198 6.31 -32.30 3.05
N LYS A 199 5.98 -31.34 2.16
CA LYS A 199 4.78 -31.40 1.27
C LYS A 199 4.94 -30.63 -0.07
N GLU A 200 5.15 -31.40 -1.15
CA GLU A 200 4.69 -31.20 -2.54
C GLU A 200 4.69 -29.81 -3.23
N ASN A 201 5.63 -28.88 -2.98
CA ASN A 201 5.80 -27.71 -3.86
C ASN A 201 7.12 -27.76 -4.66
N LYS A 202 7.05 -28.23 -5.92
CA LYS A 202 8.22 -28.52 -6.78
C LYS A 202 9.05 -27.29 -7.19
N PHE A 203 8.48 -26.08 -7.21
CA PHE A 203 9.20 -24.88 -7.67
C PHE A 203 10.26 -24.42 -6.65
N LEU A 204 9.88 -24.33 -5.37
CA LEU A 204 10.77 -23.87 -4.28
C LEU A 204 11.90 -24.86 -3.98
N GLN A 205 11.72 -26.15 -4.29
CA GLN A 205 12.72 -27.20 -4.09
C GLN A 205 14.01 -27.04 -4.95
N THR A 206 14.03 -26.11 -5.92
CA THR A 206 15.02 -26.14 -7.01
C THR A 206 16.12 -25.07 -6.94
N ILE A 207 16.04 -24.06 -6.06
CA ILE A 207 17.05 -22.98 -6.00
C ILE A 207 18.39 -23.49 -5.43
N LYS A 208 19.22 -24.04 -6.32
CA LYS A 208 20.58 -24.52 -6.05
C LYS A 208 21.59 -23.40 -6.27
N SER A 209 22.79 -23.58 -5.74
CA SER A 209 23.91 -22.71 -6.10
C SER A 209 24.07 -22.64 -7.63
N GLY A 210 24.28 -21.43 -8.14
CA GLY A 210 24.34 -21.11 -9.57
C GLY A 210 22.98 -20.90 -10.24
N MET A 211 21.85 -21.20 -9.57
CA MET A 211 20.53 -20.94 -10.15
C MET A 211 20.22 -19.45 -10.13
N LYS A 212 19.73 -18.97 -11.27
CA LYS A 212 19.17 -17.63 -11.44
C LYS A 212 17.67 -17.69 -11.32
N PHE A 213 17.07 -16.73 -10.64
CA PHE A 213 15.63 -16.59 -10.51
C PHE A 213 15.26 -15.11 -10.49
N MET A 214 14.00 -14.83 -10.83
CA MET A 214 13.47 -13.48 -10.89
C MET A 214 12.46 -13.29 -9.75
N VAL A 215 12.59 -12.18 -9.04
CA VAL A 215 11.57 -11.66 -8.13
C VAL A 215 10.84 -10.56 -8.87
N ILE A 216 9.51 -10.69 -8.94
CA ILE A 216 8.61 -9.68 -9.50
C ILE A 216 7.70 -9.25 -8.34
N ASP A 217 8.02 -8.12 -7.72
CA ASP A 217 7.21 -7.53 -6.66
C ASP A 217 6.23 -6.52 -7.28
N LEU A 218 4.96 -6.91 -7.35
CA LEU A 218 3.87 -6.09 -7.88
C LEU A 218 3.12 -5.46 -6.70
N GLY A 219 3.70 -4.39 -6.17
CA GLY A 219 3.20 -3.71 -5.00
C GLY A 219 2.05 -2.74 -5.28
N GLY A 220 1.71 -1.94 -4.27
CA GLY A 220 0.69 -0.92 -4.38
C GLY A 220 1.08 0.23 -5.32
N GLY A 221 2.34 0.69 -5.25
CA GLY A 221 2.79 1.85 -6.04
C GLY A 221 3.74 1.49 -7.19
N THR A 222 4.57 0.48 -7.01
CA THR A 222 5.63 0.10 -7.94
C THR A 222 5.49 -1.36 -8.38
N ALA A 223 6.03 -1.63 -9.56
CA ALA A 223 6.40 -2.98 -9.97
C ALA A 223 7.92 -3.04 -10.00
N ASP A 224 8.51 -3.90 -9.18
CA ASP A 224 9.96 -4.05 -9.01
C ASP A 224 10.39 -5.44 -9.49
N ILE A 225 11.34 -5.47 -10.43
CA ILE A 225 11.85 -6.69 -11.06
C ILE A 225 13.35 -6.79 -10.78
N THR A 226 13.73 -7.85 -10.08
CA THR A 226 15.13 -8.14 -9.76
C THR A 226 15.47 -9.57 -10.14
N VAL A 227 16.67 -9.80 -10.68
CA VAL A 227 17.17 -11.14 -10.99
C VAL A 227 18.32 -11.46 -10.06
N HIS A 228 18.12 -12.47 -9.21
CA HIS A 228 19.13 -12.95 -8.28
C HIS A 228 19.74 -14.26 -8.76
N GLN A 229 21.02 -14.45 -8.44
CA GLN A 229 21.71 -15.72 -8.51
C GLN A 229 22.13 -16.15 -7.12
N ARG A 230 21.79 -17.37 -6.73
CA ARG A 230 22.29 -17.95 -5.47
C ARG A 230 23.74 -18.39 -5.65
N GLN A 231 24.63 -17.87 -4.82
CA GLN A 231 26.05 -18.21 -4.84
C GLN A 231 26.35 -19.52 -4.09
N LYS A 232 27.61 -19.95 -4.08
CA LYS A 232 28.05 -21.18 -3.38
C LYS A 232 28.10 -21.01 -1.87
N ASP A 233 28.35 -19.79 -1.40
CA ASP A 233 28.35 -19.39 0.00
C ASP A 233 26.96 -18.95 0.50
N GLU A 234 25.92 -19.30 -0.27
CA GLU A 234 24.51 -19.00 0.02
C GLU A 234 24.11 -17.53 -0.08
N THR A 235 25.05 -16.63 -0.39
CA THR A 235 24.73 -15.23 -0.68
C THR A 235 23.91 -15.08 -1.97
N LEU A 236 23.20 -13.96 -2.09
CA LEU A 236 22.48 -13.58 -3.30
C LEU A 236 23.30 -12.52 -4.05
N GLU A 237 23.55 -12.77 -5.32
CA GLU A 237 24.14 -11.79 -6.24
C GLU A 237 23.04 -11.26 -7.17
N GLU A 238 22.96 -9.95 -7.31
CA GLU A 238 22.16 -9.31 -8.34
C GLU A 238 22.83 -9.49 -9.71
N VAL A 239 22.13 -10.16 -10.65
CA VAL A 239 22.68 -10.53 -11.97
C VAL A 239 22.61 -9.37 -12.95
N ILE A 240 21.57 -8.56 -12.84
CA ILE A 240 21.32 -7.36 -13.65
C ILE A 240 20.74 -6.28 -12.75
N SER A 241 20.98 -5.02 -13.08
CA SER A 241 20.40 -3.89 -12.36
C SER A 241 18.89 -4.04 -12.23
N PRO A 242 18.29 -3.72 -11.06
CA PRO A 242 16.85 -3.83 -10.87
C PRO A 242 16.14 -2.90 -11.86
N SER A 243 14.99 -3.36 -12.32
CA SER A 243 14.14 -2.60 -13.24
C SER A 243 12.74 -2.53 -12.67
N GLY A 244 11.96 -1.55 -13.13
CA GLY A 244 10.64 -1.35 -12.60
C GLY A 244 10.08 0.01 -12.97
N GLY A 245 8.91 0.31 -12.41
CA GLY A 245 8.23 1.56 -12.65
C GLY A 245 7.02 1.74 -11.76
N PRO A 246 6.33 2.89 -11.88
CA PRO A 246 5.14 3.23 -11.10
C PRO A 246 3.89 2.50 -11.62
N TRP A 247 3.99 1.17 -11.78
CA TRP A 247 2.96 0.30 -12.36
C TRP A 247 2.27 -0.57 -11.32
N GLY A 248 2.25 -0.12 -10.06
CA GLY A 248 1.58 -0.84 -8.99
C GLY A 248 0.05 -0.75 -9.05
N GLY A 249 -0.62 -1.30 -8.03
CA GLY A 249 -2.07 -1.27 -7.88
C GLY A 249 -2.72 0.13 -7.95
N THR A 250 -2.00 1.21 -7.66
CA THR A 250 -2.50 2.59 -7.81
C THR A 250 -2.72 3.00 -9.27
N ALA A 251 -2.00 2.41 -10.22
CA ALA A 251 -2.26 2.62 -11.64
C ALA A 251 -3.60 2.01 -12.06
N VAL A 252 -3.98 0.88 -11.45
CA VAL A 252 -5.31 0.27 -11.65
C VAL A 252 -6.42 1.15 -11.06
N ASP A 253 -6.16 1.75 -9.89
CA ASP A 253 -7.09 2.71 -9.26
C ASP A 253 -7.30 3.94 -10.15
N GLN A 254 -6.22 4.46 -10.74
CA GLN A 254 -6.31 5.60 -11.65
C GLN A 254 -7.08 5.24 -12.92
N ALA A 255 -6.84 4.08 -13.52
CA ALA A 255 -7.58 3.64 -14.71
C ALA A 255 -9.09 3.50 -14.44
N PHE A 256 -9.48 3.10 -13.22
CA PHE A 256 -10.88 3.09 -12.81
C PHE A 256 -11.46 4.51 -12.67
N LEU A 257 -10.73 5.43 -12.04
CA LEU A 257 -11.15 6.84 -11.95
C LEU A 257 -11.30 7.47 -13.35
N ASP A 258 -10.36 7.20 -14.25
CA ASP A 258 -10.41 7.66 -15.64
C ASP A 258 -11.65 7.10 -16.34
N PHE A 259 -11.97 5.82 -16.13
CA PHE A 259 -13.22 5.23 -16.62
C PHE A 259 -14.47 5.94 -16.07
N MET A 260 -14.51 6.26 -14.76
CA MET A 260 -15.63 6.97 -14.15
C MET A 260 -15.78 8.41 -14.69
N ILE A 261 -14.66 9.10 -14.89
CA ILE A 261 -14.60 10.43 -15.54
C ILE A 261 -15.09 10.33 -16.98
N ASP A 262 -14.68 9.32 -17.72
CA ASP A 262 -15.05 9.15 -19.12
C ASP A 262 -16.52 8.71 -19.28
N LEU A 263 -17.07 8.02 -18.27
CA LEU A 263 -18.48 7.64 -18.21
C LEU A 263 -19.38 8.80 -17.79
N PHE A 264 -19.08 9.52 -16.70
CA PHE A 264 -19.97 10.53 -16.10
C PHE A 264 -19.52 11.97 -16.34
N GLY A 265 -18.24 12.20 -16.58
CA GLY A 265 -17.58 13.49 -16.77
C GLY A 265 -16.75 13.93 -15.57
N ALA A 266 -15.71 14.72 -15.83
CA ALA A 266 -14.79 15.23 -14.81
C ALA A 266 -15.51 16.12 -13.78
N ASP A 267 -16.42 16.99 -14.23
CA ASP A 267 -17.29 17.83 -13.39
C ASP A 267 -18.08 17.02 -12.34
N VAL A 268 -18.52 15.81 -12.67
CA VAL A 268 -19.25 14.95 -11.71
C VAL A 268 -18.31 14.35 -10.68
N ILE A 269 -17.15 13.82 -11.11
CA ILE A 269 -16.21 13.14 -10.20
C ILE A 269 -15.45 14.16 -9.32
N GLU A 270 -15.05 15.30 -9.89
CA GLU A 270 -14.46 16.42 -9.15
C GLU A 270 -15.50 17.06 -8.23
N GLY A 271 -16.74 17.25 -8.69
CA GLY A 271 -17.85 17.72 -7.86
C GLY A 271 -18.10 16.82 -6.66
N LEU A 272 -18.06 15.49 -6.84
CA LEU A 272 -18.18 14.54 -5.75
C LEU A 272 -17.06 14.74 -4.72
N ARG A 273 -15.81 14.85 -5.16
CA ARG A 273 -14.66 15.08 -4.28
C ARG A 273 -14.78 16.39 -3.49
N ASP A 274 -15.29 17.44 -4.11
CA ASP A 274 -15.34 18.79 -3.52
C ASP A 274 -16.54 19.02 -2.61
N GLU A 275 -17.69 18.42 -2.95
CA GLU A 275 -18.97 18.58 -2.27
C GLU A 275 -19.26 17.48 -1.25
N ASP A 276 -18.84 16.24 -1.52
CA ASP A 276 -19.06 15.06 -0.68
C ASP A 276 -17.85 14.11 -0.66
N LEU A 277 -16.85 14.50 0.14
CA LEU A 277 -15.60 13.78 0.27
C LEU A 277 -15.77 12.37 0.85
N GLU A 278 -16.80 12.16 1.68
CA GLU A 278 -17.12 10.85 2.28
C GLU A 278 -17.53 9.87 1.18
N ASP A 279 -18.51 10.22 0.35
CA ASP A 279 -18.95 9.41 -0.79
C ASP A 279 -17.82 9.21 -1.83
N TYR A 280 -16.96 10.22 -2.04
CA TYR A 280 -15.79 10.07 -2.89
C TYR A 280 -14.82 8.98 -2.40
N PHE A 281 -14.49 8.96 -1.10
CA PHE A 281 -13.62 7.91 -0.56
C PHE A 281 -14.32 6.56 -0.47
N HIS A 282 -15.63 6.53 -0.24
CA HIS A 282 -16.41 5.30 -0.28
C HIS A 282 -16.36 4.64 -1.67
N LEU A 283 -16.51 5.41 -2.76
CA LEU A 283 -16.34 4.93 -4.12
C LEU A 283 -14.95 4.29 -4.35
N LEU A 284 -13.89 4.95 -3.90
CA LEU A 284 -12.52 4.43 -4.02
C LEU A 284 -12.31 3.15 -3.19
N HIS A 285 -12.89 3.09 -2.00
CA HIS A 285 -12.79 1.94 -1.11
C HIS A 285 -13.58 0.72 -1.62
N ASP A 286 -14.82 0.90 -2.11
CA ASP A 286 -15.59 -0.17 -2.75
C ASP A 286 -14.79 -0.73 -3.94
N PHE A 287 -14.18 0.14 -4.76
CA PHE A 287 -13.35 -0.32 -5.87
C PHE A 287 -12.14 -1.13 -5.41
N GLU A 288 -11.42 -0.70 -4.36
CA GLU A 288 -10.29 -1.46 -3.79
C GLU A 288 -10.74 -2.86 -3.32
N ILE A 289 -11.89 -2.97 -2.65
CA ILE A 289 -12.47 -4.26 -2.24
C ILE A 289 -12.77 -5.12 -3.47
N LYS A 290 -13.42 -4.56 -4.51
CA LYS A 290 -13.72 -5.31 -5.74
C LYS A 290 -12.46 -5.77 -6.43
N LYS A 291 -11.45 -4.91 -6.58
CA LYS A 291 -10.15 -5.22 -7.18
C LYS A 291 -9.51 -6.45 -6.51
N ARG A 292 -9.54 -6.52 -5.18
CA ARG A 292 -9.02 -7.66 -4.39
C ARG A 292 -9.84 -8.94 -4.53
N SER A 293 -11.10 -8.84 -4.93
CA SER A 293 -12.00 -9.99 -5.11
C SER A 293 -11.86 -10.70 -6.46
N ILE A 294 -11.19 -10.07 -7.45
CA ILE A 294 -11.05 -10.61 -8.81
C ILE A 294 -10.09 -11.82 -8.78
N LYS A 295 -10.55 -12.96 -9.31
CA LYS A 295 -9.76 -14.22 -9.38
C LYS A 295 -9.38 -14.55 -10.83
N PRO A 296 -8.12 -14.90 -11.14
CA PRO A 296 -7.65 -15.14 -12.51
C PRO A 296 -8.31 -16.33 -13.25
N LYS A 297 -8.87 -17.30 -12.52
CA LYS A 297 -9.31 -18.59 -13.07
C LYS A 297 -10.81 -18.87 -12.99
N VAL A 298 -11.61 -17.89 -12.55
CA VAL A 298 -13.06 -18.05 -12.62
C VAL A 298 -13.52 -17.34 -13.87
N ALA A 299 -13.88 -18.11 -14.88
CA ALA A 299 -14.74 -17.68 -15.98
C ALA A 299 -16.17 -17.41 -15.46
N ASP A 300 -16.28 -16.63 -14.38
CA ASP A 300 -17.53 -16.02 -14.00
C ASP A 300 -17.60 -14.78 -14.89
N ASP A 301 -18.44 -14.86 -15.92
CA ASP A 301 -18.82 -13.78 -16.82
C ASP A 301 -19.66 -12.71 -16.09
N LYS A 302 -19.52 -12.64 -14.76
CA LYS A 302 -20.30 -11.75 -13.91
C LYS A 302 -19.69 -10.37 -13.92
N ASP A 303 -20.56 -9.40 -14.14
CA ASP A 303 -20.27 -7.99 -14.05
C ASP A 303 -19.66 -7.64 -12.69
N ILE A 304 -18.74 -6.68 -12.72
CA ILE A 304 -18.26 -6.00 -11.54
C ILE A 304 -19.39 -5.08 -11.07
N VAL A 305 -19.90 -5.33 -9.87
CA VAL A 305 -21.01 -4.57 -9.30
C VAL A 305 -20.47 -3.54 -8.32
N MET A 306 -20.64 -2.27 -8.67
CA MET A 306 -20.25 -1.10 -7.86
C MET A 306 -21.49 -0.44 -7.27
N GLN A 307 -21.43 -0.10 -5.99
CA GLN A 307 -22.48 0.70 -5.36
C GLN A 307 -22.38 2.15 -5.86
N MET A 308 -23.52 2.78 -6.13
CA MET A 308 -23.59 4.19 -6.47
C MET A 308 -24.17 4.95 -5.28
N ASP A 309 -23.34 5.79 -4.66
CA ASP A 309 -23.75 6.57 -3.51
C ASP A 309 -24.71 7.71 -3.89
N ALA A 310 -25.47 8.19 -2.90
CA ALA A 310 -26.56 9.11 -3.15
C ALA A 310 -26.08 10.43 -3.76
N SER A 311 -24.94 10.95 -3.29
CA SER A 311 -24.39 12.21 -3.80
C SER A 311 -23.87 12.07 -5.22
N LEU A 312 -23.22 10.94 -5.55
CA LEU A 312 -22.83 10.65 -6.93
C LEU A 312 -24.05 10.52 -7.87
N MET A 313 -25.10 9.82 -7.43
CA MET A 313 -26.34 9.71 -8.22
C MET A 313 -27.01 11.07 -8.44
N GLN A 314 -26.99 11.93 -7.43
CA GLN A 314 -27.55 13.29 -7.52
C GLN A 314 -26.74 14.15 -8.48
N LEU A 315 -25.41 14.16 -8.39
CA LEU A 315 -24.53 14.90 -9.30
C LEU A 315 -24.71 14.43 -10.76
N VAL A 316 -24.76 13.12 -11.01
CA VAL A 316 -25.04 12.62 -12.38
C VAL A 316 -26.43 13.07 -12.85
N LYS A 317 -27.43 13.10 -11.97
CA LYS A 317 -28.77 13.58 -12.33
C LYS A 317 -28.77 15.06 -12.71
N GLU A 318 -28.08 15.90 -11.95
CA GLU A 318 -27.97 17.34 -12.20
C GLU A 318 -27.18 17.64 -13.47
N CYS A 319 -26.02 17.01 -13.63
CA CYS A 319 -25.10 17.29 -14.72
C CYS A 319 -25.46 16.57 -16.03
N ARG A 320 -26.17 15.43 -15.98
CA ARG A 320 -26.47 14.56 -17.15
C ARG A 320 -27.93 14.19 -17.35
N GLY A 321 -28.83 14.60 -16.46
CA GLY A 321 -30.26 14.28 -16.56
C GLY A 321 -30.62 12.83 -16.22
N GLY A 322 -29.70 12.10 -15.54
CA GLY A 322 -29.94 10.77 -14.97
C GLY A 322 -28.99 9.67 -15.49
N ILE A 323 -28.69 8.71 -14.62
CA ILE A 323 -27.68 7.66 -14.89
C ILE A 323 -28.07 6.76 -16.07
N SER A 324 -29.25 6.13 -16.03
CA SER A 324 -29.64 5.15 -17.05
C SER A 324 -29.76 5.74 -18.46
N SER A 325 -30.24 6.98 -18.58
CA SER A 325 -30.38 7.67 -19.86
C SER A 325 -29.00 8.10 -20.40
N HIS A 326 -28.10 8.50 -19.50
CA HIS A 326 -26.73 8.87 -19.85
C HIS A 326 -25.89 7.67 -20.31
N ILE A 327 -25.93 6.55 -19.57
CA ILE A 327 -25.23 5.30 -19.96
C ILE A 327 -25.66 4.85 -21.35
N LYS A 328 -26.97 4.88 -21.66
CA LYS A 328 -27.48 4.48 -22.98
C LYS A 328 -26.97 5.35 -24.14
N LYS A 329 -26.51 6.57 -23.86
CA LYS A 329 -25.93 7.50 -24.84
C LYS A 329 -24.39 7.45 -24.88
N SER A 330 -23.76 6.80 -23.91
CA SER A 330 -22.29 6.71 -23.84
C SER A 330 -21.77 5.57 -24.72
N LYS A 331 -20.45 5.54 -24.91
CA LYS A 331 -19.76 4.42 -25.57
C LYS A 331 -19.85 3.11 -24.77
N TYR A 332 -20.28 3.17 -23.51
CA TYR A 332 -20.37 2.04 -22.60
C TYR A 332 -21.77 1.41 -22.54
N LYS A 333 -22.71 1.82 -23.39
CA LYS A 333 -24.11 1.36 -23.39
C LYS A 333 -24.30 -0.17 -23.43
N ASP A 334 -23.35 -0.89 -24.01
CA ASP A 334 -23.39 -2.35 -24.19
C ASP A 334 -22.61 -3.10 -23.10
N SER A 335 -21.80 -2.38 -22.31
CA SER A 335 -20.90 -2.97 -21.30
C SER A 335 -21.15 -2.47 -19.88
N VAL A 336 -22.02 -1.47 -19.69
CA VAL A 336 -22.40 -0.93 -18.39
C VAL A 336 -23.91 -0.83 -18.31
N SER A 337 -24.50 -1.25 -17.20
CA SER A 337 -25.92 -1.05 -16.89
C SER A 337 -26.12 -0.56 -15.45
N PHE A 338 -27.28 0.03 -15.18
CA PHE A 338 -27.62 0.60 -13.87
C PHE A 338 -29.00 0.14 -13.42
N GLU A 339 -29.07 -0.47 -12.23
CA GLU A 339 -30.31 -0.95 -11.60
C GLU A 339 -30.24 -0.80 -10.07
N GLY A 340 -31.29 -0.24 -9.46
CA GLY A 340 -31.47 -0.27 -7.99
C GLY A 340 -30.35 0.38 -7.17
N GLN A 341 -29.64 1.37 -7.72
CA GLN A 341 -28.43 2.03 -7.16
C GLN A 341 -27.09 1.31 -7.39
N LYS A 342 -27.05 0.34 -8.30
CA LYS A 342 -25.81 -0.37 -8.63
C LYS A 342 -25.45 -0.20 -10.09
N ASN A 343 -24.18 0.05 -10.36
CA ASN A 343 -23.60 -0.08 -11.68
C ASN A 343 -23.08 -1.51 -11.86
N TYR A 344 -23.50 -2.15 -12.94
CA TYR A 344 -23.02 -3.45 -13.38
C TYR A 344 -22.10 -3.21 -14.57
N ILE A 345 -20.81 -3.47 -14.38
CA ILE A 345 -19.75 -3.20 -15.35
C ILE A 345 -19.23 -4.53 -15.87
N SER A 346 -19.46 -4.81 -17.15
CA SER A 346 -18.92 -5.99 -17.81
C SER A 346 -17.40 -5.96 -17.80
N ARG A 347 -16.78 -7.11 -17.53
CA ARG A 347 -15.32 -7.27 -17.58
C ARG A 347 -14.74 -6.97 -18.96
N LEU A 348 -15.54 -7.12 -20.02
CA LEU A 348 -15.14 -6.81 -21.39
C LEU A 348 -14.81 -5.31 -21.57
N THR A 349 -15.38 -4.44 -20.73
CA THR A 349 -15.06 -3.00 -20.69
C THR A 349 -13.56 -2.74 -20.54
N PHE A 350 -12.83 -3.65 -19.89
CA PHE A 350 -11.40 -3.52 -19.59
C PHE A 350 -10.53 -4.51 -20.38
N SER A 351 -11.11 -5.21 -21.36
CA SER A 351 -10.44 -6.30 -22.08
C SER A 351 -9.70 -5.90 -23.35
N GLU A 352 -9.87 -4.65 -23.82
CA GLU A 352 -9.02 -4.14 -24.88
C GLU A 352 -7.61 -3.94 -24.34
N PRO A 353 -6.58 -4.56 -24.95
CA PRO A 353 -5.22 -4.28 -24.56
C PRO A 353 -4.95 -2.80 -24.84
N CYS A 354 -4.65 -2.02 -23.81
CA CYS A 354 -3.87 -0.80 -23.96
C CYS A 354 -2.43 -1.18 -24.42
N LEU A 355 -2.31 -1.74 -25.61
CA LEU A 355 -1.06 -1.90 -26.36
C LEU A 355 -0.73 -0.56 -27.01
N ASN A 356 -0.58 0.48 -26.19
CA ASN A 356 0.04 1.75 -26.57
C ASN A 356 0.86 2.26 -25.38
N LEU A 357 1.67 1.39 -24.78
CA LEU A 357 2.85 1.81 -24.04
C LEU A 357 3.99 1.83 -25.06
N GLN A 358 4.22 2.99 -25.68
CA GLN A 358 5.41 3.27 -26.47
C GLN A 358 6.61 3.54 -25.58
#